data_AF-A0A553HIL6-F1
#
_entry.id   AF-A0A553HIL6-F1
#
_cell.length_a   1.000
_cell.length_b   1.000
_cell.length_c   1.000
_cell.angle_alpha   90.00
_cell.angle_beta   90.00
_cell.angle_gamma   90.00
#
_symmetry.space_group_name_H-M   'P 1'
#
loop_
_entity.id
_entity.type
_entity.pdbx_description
1 polymer ?
#
loop_
_entity_poly.entity_id
_entity_poly.type
_entity_poly.pdbx_seq_one_letter_code
_entity_poly.pdbx_strand_id
1 'polypeptide(L)'
;MAVQKCTKLMVFALDCYHDNYDWATADNPVDLPVILLEYSKTETSVRWVSKEFRFRVNRHVAEQHRLHGWQAFPPYFEDQSRTRNGHPSYRNPRDLFPRPPQNTACSSNGTGRGADASC
;
A
#
# COMPACT_ATOMS: atom_id res chain seq x y z
N MET A 1 1.92 -29.89 -17.11
CA MET A 1 2.97 -28.93 -16.72
C MET A 1 3.75 -28.59 -17.98
N ALA A 2 3.74 -27.33 -18.43
CA ALA A 2 4.46 -26.91 -19.64
C ALA A 2 5.68 -26.08 -19.21
N VAL A 3 6.88 -26.50 -19.62
CA VAL A 3 8.12 -25.74 -19.40
C VAL A 3 8.33 -24.85 -20.62
N GLN A 4 8.21 -23.53 -20.43
CA GLN A 4 8.50 -22.57 -21.48
C GLN A 4 10.00 -22.23 -21.44
N LYS A 5 10.70 -22.51 -22.55
CA LYS A 5 12.12 -22.21 -22.68
C LYS A 5 12.28 -20.83 -23.29
N CYS A 6 12.58 -19.82 -22.47
CA CYS A 6 12.95 -18.50 -22.97
C CYS A 6 14.26 -18.60 -23.75
N THR A 7 14.23 -18.19 -25.02
CA THR A 7 15.40 -18.20 -25.92
C THR A 7 16.30 -16.98 -25.73
N LYS A 8 15.74 -15.91 -25.17
CA LYS A 8 16.40 -14.63 -24.86
C LYS A 8 15.91 -14.10 -23.52
N LEU A 9 16.83 -13.64 -22.69
CA LEU A 9 16.61 -12.97 -21.41
C LEU A 9 17.18 -11.56 -21.54
N MET A 10 16.38 -10.55 -21.22
CA MET A 10 16.85 -9.17 -21.13
C MET A 10 16.84 -8.75 -19.67
N VAL A 11 17.97 -8.24 -19.19
CA VAL A 11 18.16 -7.73 -17.84
C VAL A 11 18.61 -6.29 -17.95
N PHE A 12 17.94 -5.37 -17.25
CA PHE A 12 18.50 -4.05 -17.01
C PHE A 12 19.15 -4.06 -15.63
N ALA A 13 20.38 -3.56 -15.54
CA ALA A 13 21.08 -3.40 -14.27
C ALA A 13 21.31 -1.92 -14.00
N LEU A 14 21.09 -1.54 -12.75
CA LEU A 14 21.27 -0.20 -12.20
C LEU A 14 22.37 -0.28 -11.15
N ASP A 15 23.30 0.65 -11.17
CA ASP A 15 24.30 0.78 -10.11
C ASP A 15 23.74 1.61 -8.95
N CYS A 16 23.30 0.92 -7.90
CA CYS A 16 22.78 1.57 -6.70
C CYS A 16 23.87 2.03 -5.72
N TYR A 17 25.15 1.73 -5.99
CA TYR A 17 26.29 2.13 -5.15
C TYR A 17 27.19 3.14 -5.85
N HIS A 18 26.67 3.79 -6.88
CA HIS A 18 27.40 4.82 -7.60
C HIS A 18 27.83 5.96 -6.66
N ASP A 19 29.05 6.48 -6.79
CA ASP A 19 29.61 7.50 -5.87
C ASP A 19 28.76 8.78 -5.77
N ASN A 20 27.99 9.06 -6.81
CA ASN A 20 27.08 10.22 -6.90
C ASN A 20 25.68 9.93 -6.36
N TYR A 21 25.44 8.73 -5.85
CA TYR A 21 24.14 8.32 -5.31
C TYR A 21 24.12 8.48 -3.79
N ASP A 22 23.33 9.44 -3.33
CA ASP A 22 23.08 9.65 -1.92
C ASP A 22 21.70 9.11 -1.53
N TRP A 23 21.69 8.15 -0.63
CA TRP A 23 20.48 7.51 -0.11
C TRP A 23 19.60 8.46 0.70
N ALA A 24 20.18 9.52 1.28
CA ALA A 24 19.42 10.52 2.04
C ALA A 24 18.58 11.43 1.14
N THR A 25 18.97 11.59 -0.14
CA THR A 25 18.30 12.44 -1.14
C THR A 25 17.78 11.64 -2.34
N ALA A 26 17.62 10.33 -2.17
CA ALA A 26 17.22 9.38 -3.21
C ALA A 26 15.79 9.57 -3.74
N ASP A 27 14.98 10.42 -3.11
CA ASP A 27 13.68 10.88 -3.58
C ASP A 27 13.78 11.82 -4.80
N ASN A 28 14.97 12.38 -5.05
CA ASN A 28 15.24 13.22 -6.21
C ASN A 28 15.84 12.39 -7.37
N PRO A 29 15.47 12.69 -8.64
CA PRO A 29 16.00 11.96 -9.78
C PRO A 29 17.49 12.23 -9.98
N VAL A 30 18.31 11.20 -9.79
CA VAL A 30 19.77 11.21 -10.05
C VAL A 30 20.08 10.48 -11.36
N ASP A 31 21.03 10.96 -12.15
CA ASP A 31 21.41 10.37 -13.43
C ASP A 31 22.34 9.15 -13.26
N LEU A 32 21.80 8.07 -12.69
CA LEU A 32 22.52 6.82 -12.47
C LEU A 32 22.75 6.05 -13.77
N PRO A 33 23.89 5.35 -13.91
CA PRO A 33 24.15 4.49 -15.05
C PRO A 33 23.21 3.29 -15.06
N VAL A 34 22.60 3.05 -16.23
CA VAL A 34 21.76 1.89 -16.50
C VAL A 34 22.33 1.16 -17.70
N ILE A 35 22.58 -0.13 -17.54
CA ILE A 35 23.05 -1.02 -18.60
C ILE A 35 21.96 -2.02 -18.96
N LEU A 36 21.89 -2.37 -20.24
CA LEU A 36 21.04 -3.44 -20.74
C LEU A 36 21.92 -4.63 -21.10
N LEU A 37 21.68 -5.74 -20.41
CA LEU A 37 22.21 -7.05 -20.70
C LEU A 37 21.19 -7.82 -21.52
N GLU A 38 21.55 -8.18 -22.74
CA GLU A 38 20.80 -9.14 -23.53
C GLU A 38 21.54 -10.46 -23.50
N TYR A 39 20.97 -11.45 -22.82
CA TYR A 39 21.49 -12.80 -22.75
C TYR A 39 20.68 -13.71 -23.67
N SER A 40 21.34 -14.39 -24.59
CA SER A 40 20.72 -15.41 -25.45
C SER A 40 21.59 -16.66 -25.44
N LYS A 41 21.06 -17.77 -25.96
CA LYS A 41 21.80 -19.03 -26.04
C LYS A 41 23.10 -18.90 -26.86
N THR A 42 23.16 -17.97 -27.80
CA THR A 42 24.25 -17.82 -28.78
C THR A 42 25.10 -16.57 -28.57
N GLU A 43 24.52 -15.53 -27.97
CA GLU A 43 25.15 -14.23 -27.86
C GLU A 43 24.77 -13.55 -26.53
N THR A 44 25.75 -12.93 -25.90
CA THR A 44 25.54 -12.01 -24.79
C THR A 44 25.98 -10.63 -25.23
N SER A 45 25.08 -9.64 -25.21
CA SER A 45 25.42 -8.26 -25.54
C SER A 45 25.16 -7.34 -24.35
N VAL A 46 26.08 -6.42 -24.12
CA VAL A 46 25.98 -5.39 -23.08
C VAL A 46 25.95 -4.05 -23.77
N ARG A 47 24.90 -3.26 -23.50
CA ARG A 47 24.70 -1.97 -24.15
C ARG A 47 24.36 -0.91 -23.12
N TRP A 48 24.93 0.28 -23.32
CA TRP A 48 24.45 1.47 -22.64
C TRP A 48 23.05 1.79 -23.10
N VAL A 49 22.19 2.10 -22.14
CA VAL A 49 20.80 2.39 -22.43
C VAL A 49 20.65 3.82 -22.95
N SER A 50 19.62 4.08 -23.76
CA SER A 50 19.34 5.42 -24.26
C SER A 50 19.11 6.40 -23.11
N LYS A 51 19.49 7.67 -23.32
CA LYS A 51 19.33 8.73 -22.30
C LYS A 51 17.90 8.85 -21.81
N GLU A 52 16.93 8.74 -22.72
CA GLU A 52 15.51 8.82 -22.39
C GLU A 52 15.06 7.66 -21.47
N PHE A 53 15.46 6.43 -21.78
CA PHE A 53 15.08 5.30 -20.96
C PHE A 53 15.80 5.33 -19.61
N ARG A 54 17.07 5.73 -19.58
CA ARG A 54 17.81 5.95 -18.33
C ARG A 54 17.10 6.97 -17.44
N PHE A 55 16.66 8.10 -18.01
CA PHE A 55 15.88 9.10 -17.30
C PHE A 55 14.57 8.52 -16.73
N ARG A 56 13.85 7.71 -17.50
CA ARG A 56 12.61 7.06 -17.03
C ARG A 56 12.85 6.09 -15.88
N VAL A 57 13.91 5.27 -15.95
CA VAL A 57 14.30 4.34 -14.87
C VAL A 57 14.64 5.12 -13.61
N ASN A 58 15.50 6.14 -13.71
CA ASN A 58 15.91 6.94 -12.57
C ASN A 58 14.74 7.71 -11.94
N ARG A 59 13.82 8.24 -12.76
CA ARG A 59 12.58 8.86 -12.25
C ARG A 59 11.71 7.84 -11.52
N HIS A 60 11.63 6.61 -12.01
CA HIS A 60 10.85 5.57 -11.36
C HIS A 60 11.47 5.16 -10.02
N VAL A 61 12.79 4.99 -9.96
CA VAL A 61 13.54 4.72 -8.72
C VAL A 61 13.28 5.84 -7.72
N ALA A 62 13.45 7.11 -8.11
CA ALA A 62 13.18 8.25 -7.25
C ALA A 62 11.74 8.26 -6.69
N GLU A 63 10.76 7.92 -7.53
CA GLU A 63 9.37 7.77 -7.09
C GLU A 63 9.18 6.63 -6.08
N GLN A 64 9.84 5.48 -6.28
CA GLN A 64 9.82 4.40 -5.28
C GLN A 64 10.44 4.85 -3.96
N HIS A 65 11.55 5.61 -3.99
CA HIS A 65 12.14 6.20 -2.79
C HIS A 65 11.22 7.24 -2.14
N ARG A 66 10.46 8.01 -2.91
CA ARG A 66 9.47 8.95 -2.37
C ARG A 66 8.31 8.23 -1.66
N LEU A 67 7.85 7.11 -2.23
CA LEU A 67 6.72 6.33 -1.71
C LEU A 67 7.10 5.40 -0.55
N HIS A 68 8.33 4.90 -0.53
CA HIS A 68 8.79 3.86 0.39
C HIS A 68 10.05 4.23 1.19
N GLY A 69 10.56 5.45 1.01
CA GLY A 69 11.77 5.92 1.69
C GLY A 69 11.58 6.01 3.19
N TRP A 70 12.69 6.17 3.91
CA TRP A 70 12.71 6.27 5.36
C TRP A 70 11.83 7.39 5.93
N GLN A 71 11.58 8.43 5.12
CA GLN A 71 10.70 9.55 5.46
C GLN A 71 9.26 9.40 4.94
N ALA A 72 8.96 8.32 4.21
CA ALA A 72 7.60 8.05 3.79
C ALA A 72 6.75 7.83 5.05
N PHE A 73 5.89 8.80 5.35
CA PHE A 73 4.84 8.61 6.34
C PHE A 73 3.85 7.61 5.73
N PRO A 74 3.77 6.37 6.22
CA PRO A 74 2.66 5.53 5.82
C PRO A 74 1.37 6.25 6.21
N PRO A 75 0.24 6.00 5.53
CA PRO A 75 -1.04 6.30 6.11
C PRO A 75 -1.13 5.43 7.37
N TYR A 76 -0.70 5.98 8.52
CA TYR A 76 -1.07 5.46 9.81
C TYR A 76 -2.59 5.54 9.77
N PHE A 77 -3.23 4.39 9.56
CA PHE A 77 -4.64 4.25 9.89
C PHE A 77 -4.78 4.90 11.25
N GLU A 78 -5.59 5.96 11.29
CA GLU A 78 -5.92 6.60 12.54
C GLU A 78 -6.44 5.49 13.42
N ASP A 79 -5.67 5.12 14.44
CA ASP A 79 -6.03 4.05 15.33
C ASP A 79 -7.33 4.46 16.00
N GLN A 80 -8.45 3.94 15.50
CA GLN A 80 -9.77 4.25 16.01
C GLN A 80 -9.93 3.77 17.47
N SER A 81 -8.95 3.06 18.03
CA SER A 81 -8.87 2.81 19.47
C SER A 81 -8.65 4.09 20.29
N ARG A 82 -8.11 5.16 19.68
CA ARG A 82 -7.89 6.46 20.34
C ARG A 82 -9.15 7.31 20.48
N THR A 83 -10.26 6.95 19.84
CA THR A 83 -11.56 7.58 20.10
C THR A 83 -12.10 7.10 21.46
N ARG A 84 -11.61 7.76 22.52
CA ARG A 84 -12.20 7.82 23.87
C ARG A 84 -12.55 6.45 24.47
N ASN A 85 -11.54 5.73 24.97
CA ASN A 85 -11.66 4.56 25.86
C ASN A 85 -12.12 3.22 25.23
N GLY A 86 -11.94 3.00 23.93
CA GLY A 86 -12.43 1.79 23.26
C GLY A 86 -11.35 0.85 22.77
N HIS A 87 -10.89 -0.09 23.60
CA HIS A 87 -10.37 -1.34 23.04
C HIS A 87 -11.49 -1.98 22.19
N PRO A 88 -11.21 -2.51 20.98
CA PRO A 88 -12.20 -3.27 20.24
C PRO A 88 -12.63 -4.52 21.04
N SER A 89 -13.66 -4.39 21.88
CA SER A 89 -14.20 -5.51 22.64
C SER A 89 -15.23 -6.21 21.78
N TYR A 90 -14.87 -7.35 21.22
CA TYR A 90 -15.84 -8.24 20.60
C TYR A 90 -16.65 -8.91 21.72
N ARG A 91 -17.99 -8.89 21.60
CA ARG A 91 -18.82 -9.68 22.52
C ARG A 91 -18.47 -11.15 22.34
N ASN A 92 -18.29 -11.86 23.46
CA ASN A 92 -18.10 -13.30 23.46
C ASN A 92 -19.25 -13.94 22.66
N PRO A 93 -18.96 -14.71 21.58
CA PRO A 93 -20.00 -15.27 20.72
C PRO A 93 -20.90 -16.27 21.45
N ARG A 94 -20.50 -16.74 22.64
CA ARG A 94 -21.31 -17.59 23.52
C ARG A 94 -22.38 -16.84 24.32
N ASP A 95 -22.29 -15.52 24.41
CA ASP A 95 -23.24 -14.67 25.13
C ASP A 95 -24.35 -14.11 24.22
N LEU A 96 -24.38 -14.53 22.95
CA LEU A 96 -25.45 -14.24 22.00
C LEU A 96 -26.66 -15.13 22.34
N PHE A 97 -27.38 -14.78 23.40
CA PHE A 97 -28.73 -15.31 23.57
C PHE A 97 -29.59 -14.84 22.39
N PRO A 98 -30.37 -15.73 21.75
CA PRO A 98 -31.32 -15.33 20.73
C PRO A 98 -32.26 -14.30 21.34
N ARG A 99 -32.30 -13.09 20.77
CA ARG A 99 -33.33 -12.13 21.17
C ARG A 99 -34.68 -12.77 20.84
N PRO A 100 -35.63 -12.81 21.77
CA PRO A 100 -36.99 -13.23 21.43
C PRO A 100 -37.53 -12.31 20.33
N PRO A 101 -38.40 -12.84 19.44
CA PRO A 101 -38.97 -12.05 18.36
C PRO A 101 -39.60 -10.80 18.93
N GLN A 102 -39.22 -9.63 18.40
CA GLN A 102 -39.84 -8.38 18.78
C GLN A 102 -41.30 -8.46 18.36
N ASN A 103 -42.20 -8.65 19.33
CA ASN A 103 -43.61 -8.50 19.12
C ASN A 103 -43.85 -7.09 18.59
N THR A 104 -44.31 -7.01 17.35
CA THR A 104 -44.84 -5.79 16.73
C THR A 104 -45.93 -5.22 17.63
N ALA A 105 -45.61 -4.15 18.37
CA ALA A 105 -46.57 -3.40 19.15
C ALA A 105 -46.65 -1.97 18.61
N CYS A 106 -47.79 -1.72 17.97
CA CYS A 106 -48.43 -0.46 17.60
C CYS A 106 -47.60 0.84 17.68
N SER A 107 -47.34 1.41 16.49
CA SER A 107 -47.05 2.83 16.31
C SER A 107 -48.23 3.67 16.82
N SER A 108 -48.08 4.36 17.95
CA SER A 108 -48.96 5.45 18.34
C SER A 108 -48.27 6.78 18.00
N ASN A 109 -48.52 7.27 16.79
CA ASN A 109 -48.42 8.70 16.52
C ASN A 109 -49.48 9.41 17.36
N GLY A 110 -49.05 10.25 18.31
CA GLY A 110 -49.95 11.00 19.17
C GLY A 110 -49.25 12.17 19.86
N THR A 111 -49.28 13.32 19.21
CA THR A 111 -49.01 14.66 19.76
C THR A 111 -49.85 14.95 21.00
N GLY A 112 -49.24 15.43 22.09
CA GLY A 112 -49.98 16.11 23.16
C GLY A 112 -49.32 16.11 24.55
N ARG A 113 -48.77 17.28 24.93
CA ARG A 113 -48.68 17.92 26.26
C ARG A 113 -48.68 17.05 27.54
N GLY A 114 -47.68 17.31 28.39
CA GLY A 114 -47.91 17.66 29.80
C GLY A 114 -47.64 16.58 30.86
N ALA A 115 -46.60 16.86 31.66
CA ALA A 115 -46.44 16.57 33.09
C ALA A 115 -46.45 15.12 33.64
N ASP A 116 -45.47 14.91 34.51
CA ASP A 116 -45.39 13.98 35.64
C ASP A 116 -45.23 12.48 35.37
N ALA A 117 -43.97 12.04 35.43
CA ALA A 117 -43.59 10.64 35.54
C ALA A 117 -43.45 10.25 37.02
N SER A 118 -44.22 9.25 37.44
CA SER A 118 -43.93 8.40 38.59
C SER A 118 -44.34 6.97 38.25
N CYS A 119 -43.43 6.05 38.61
CA CYS A 119 -43.35 4.60 38.36
C CYS A 119 -42.76 4.19 37.00
#